data_AF-A0A3D1YI17-F1
#
_entry.id   AF-A0A3D1YI17-F1
#
_cell.length_a   1.000
_cell.length_b   1.000
_cell.length_c   1.000
_cell.angle_alpha   90.00
_cell.angle_beta   90.00
_cell.angle_gamma   90.00
#
_symmetry.space_group_name_H-M   'P 1'
#
loop_
_entity.id
_entity.type
_entity.pdbx_description
1 polymer ?
#
loop_
_entity_poly.entity_id
_entity_poly.type
_entity_poly.pdbx_seq_one_letter_code
_entity_poly.pdbx_strand_id
1 'polypeptide(L)'
;MTANVELSDTFGNFRTKANELVVMTHDGMNNYIKILDTTDSTSNITGSIVTAGGIGVAGSGTIGGNFNVHGNLHANGNITSDGSLTFGDADTDNVVFGADVNSHIIPNTDDTYDLGSSTQKWKDIYVDGVSYLDAINLNGTAISATADQINYNVIGALGTAEVSKTVTSDSAGNVTFVDGACNIDIASHDGTNGLKLGGTLVTKTAAQINSAATDESATAVAVSMAIALG
;
A
#
# COMPACT_ATOMS: atom_id res chain seq x y z
N MET A 1 37.23 -18.45 71.53
CA MET A 1 37.34 -17.78 70.22
C MET A 1 36.42 -16.57 70.26
N THR A 2 36.98 -15.38 70.43
CA THR A 2 36.24 -14.12 70.31
C THR A 2 36.62 -13.51 68.97
N ALA A 3 35.65 -13.40 68.07
CA ALA A 3 35.86 -12.72 66.80
C ALA A 3 36.04 -11.23 67.07
N ASN A 4 37.21 -10.71 66.74
CA ASN A 4 37.51 -9.29 66.77
C ASN A 4 36.78 -8.65 65.57
N VAL A 5 35.77 -7.82 65.83
CA VAL A 5 35.20 -6.95 64.79
C VAL A 5 35.90 -5.61 64.92
N GLU A 6 36.99 -5.42 64.18
CA GLU A 6 37.63 -4.11 64.04
C GLU A 6 36.78 -3.23 63.12
N LEU A 7 35.98 -2.35 63.71
CA LEU A 7 35.57 -1.12 63.03
C LEU A 7 36.77 -0.16 63.12
N SER A 8 37.67 -0.21 62.14
CA SER A 8 38.87 0.65 62.12
C SER A 8 38.58 2.13 61.84
N ASP A 9 37.31 2.47 61.57
CA ASP A 9 36.88 3.84 61.36
C ASP A 9 35.97 4.32 62.48
N THR A 10 36.33 5.45 63.10
CA THR A 10 35.51 6.06 64.14
C THR A 10 34.29 6.71 63.48
N PHE A 11 33.10 6.55 64.06
CA PHE A 11 31.82 7.12 63.57
C PHE A 11 31.86 8.61 63.12
N GLY A 12 32.89 9.38 63.51
CA GLY A 12 33.13 10.74 63.04
C GLY A 12 33.59 10.87 61.58
N ASN A 13 34.37 9.92 61.07
CA ASN A 13 34.95 10.00 59.71
C ASN A 13 33.96 9.62 58.61
N PHE A 14 32.87 8.95 58.97
CA PHE A 14 31.80 8.62 58.05
C PHE A 14 31.07 9.86 57.52
N ARG A 15 31.06 10.96 58.30
CA ARG A 15 30.42 12.23 57.93
C ARG A 15 31.32 13.11 57.06
N THR A 16 32.62 12.82 57.01
CA THR A 16 33.64 13.68 56.39
C THR A 16 34.36 13.03 55.21
N LYS A 17 34.22 11.71 55.01
CA LYS A 17 34.62 11.06 53.77
C LYS A 17 33.60 11.36 52.68
N ALA A 18 34.08 11.66 51.48
CA ALA A 18 33.30 11.62 50.24
C ALA A 18 32.98 10.14 49.87
N ASN A 19 32.35 9.41 50.80
CA ASN A 19 31.95 8.03 50.58
C ASN A 19 30.67 8.04 49.75
N GLU A 20 30.76 7.50 48.54
CA GLU A 20 29.66 7.38 47.59
C GLU A 20 28.55 6.39 48.03
N LEU A 21 28.70 5.68 49.16
CA LEU A 21 27.57 4.93 49.72
C LEU A 21 27.68 4.70 51.23
N VAL A 22 26.68 5.18 51.96
CA VAL A 22 26.40 4.90 53.38
C VAL A 22 25.47 3.69 53.43
N VAL A 23 26.01 2.46 53.52
CA VAL A 23 25.19 1.27 53.77
C VAL A 23 24.95 1.16 55.28
N MET A 24 23.79 1.63 55.76
CA MET A 24 23.26 1.20 57.06
C MET A 24 22.16 0.18 56.79
N THR A 25 22.52 -1.11 56.75
CA THR A 25 21.53 -2.16 56.94
C THR A 25 21.10 -2.12 58.41
N HIS A 26 19.91 -1.58 58.67
CA HIS A 26 19.27 -1.65 59.98
C HIS A 26 18.04 -2.55 59.83
N ASP A 27 17.90 -3.49 60.75
CA ASP A 27 16.74 -4.38 60.82
C ASP A 27 15.47 -3.51 60.91
N GLY A 28 14.58 -3.62 59.93
CA GLY A 28 13.36 -2.82 59.84
C GLY A 28 13.44 -1.49 59.06
N MET A 29 14.53 -1.17 58.36
CA MET A 29 14.55 -0.04 57.41
C MET A 29 14.30 -0.49 55.97
N ASN A 30 13.29 0.10 55.31
CA ASN A 30 12.93 -0.09 53.90
C ASN A 30 13.94 0.54 52.91
N ASN A 31 15.20 0.78 53.32
CA ASN A 31 16.20 1.57 52.60
C ASN A 31 16.73 0.86 51.33
N TYR A 32 16.82 1.63 50.25
CA TYR A 32 16.49 1.13 48.92
C TYR A 32 17.66 0.86 47.96
N ILE A 33 18.90 0.68 48.43
CA ILE A 33 20.02 0.27 47.56
C ILE A 33 20.66 -0.98 48.16
N LYS A 34 20.32 -2.13 47.58
CA LYS A 34 20.78 -3.47 47.98
C LYS A 34 21.72 -4.03 46.90
N ILE A 35 23.02 -3.77 47.02
CA ILE A 35 23.99 -4.05 45.94
C ILE A 35 24.15 -5.55 45.60
N LEU A 36 23.77 -6.46 46.49
CA LEU A 36 23.88 -7.91 46.27
C LEU A 36 22.52 -8.60 46.09
N ASP A 37 21.42 -7.86 46.16
CA ASP A 37 20.08 -8.43 45.94
C ASP A 37 19.87 -8.63 44.43
N THR A 38 19.71 -9.88 44.01
CA THR A 38 19.51 -10.28 42.60
C THR A 38 18.04 -10.41 42.23
N THR A 39 17.13 -9.94 43.08
CA THR A 39 15.69 -9.97 42.78
C THR A 39 15.37 -8.98 41.65
N ASP A 40 14.83 -9.48 40.54
CA ASP A 40 14.37 -8.64 39.43
C ASP A 40 13.30 -7.64 39.89
N SER A 41 13.38 -6.43 39.34
CA SER A 41 12.31 -5.45 39.50
C SER A 41 11.20 -5.73 38.49
N THR A 42 10.02 -6.07 39.01
CA THR A 42 8.78 -6.24 38.23
C THR A 42 7.81 -5.07 38.44
N SER A 43 8.13 -4.18 39.39
CA SER A 43 7.34 -3.01 39.73
C SER A 43 8.19 -1.87 40.27
N ASN A 44 7.63 -0.66 40.30
CA ASN A 44 8.26 0.54 40.84
C ASN A 44 8.53 0.52 42.36
N ILE A 45 8.14 -0.54 43.07
CA ILE A 45 8.40 -0.74 44.51
C ILE A 45 9.19 -2.02 44.82
N THR A 46 9.68 -2.74 43.80
CA THR A 46 10.44 -4.00 43.98
C THR A 46 11.82 -3.91 43.36
N GLY A 47 12.72 -4.80 43.79
CA GLY A 47 14.10 -4.88 43.32
C GLY A 47 15.12 -4.29 44.29
N SER A 48 16.36 -4.23 43.83
CA SER A 48 17.53 -3.83 44.62
C SER A 48 17.74 -2.33 44.73
N ILE A 49 17.29 -1.55 43.73
CA ILE A 49 17.35 -0.09 43.71
C ILE A 49 15.93 0.46 43.54
N VAL A 50 15.42 1.19 44.54
CA VAL A 50 14.07 1.81 44.50
C VAL A 50 14.15 3.25 45.02
N THR A 51 13.78 4.26 44.26
CA THR A 51 13.82 5.66 44.73
C THR A 51 12.45 6.30 44.62
N ALA A 52 12.06 7.11 45.61
CA ALA A 52 10.81 7.87 45.52
C ALA A 52 10.87 8.99 44.49
N GLY A 53 12.07 9.53 44.23
CA GLY A 53 12.37 10.47 43.14
C GLY A 53 12.94 9.77 41.90
N GLY A 54 13.25 10.56 40.86
CA GLY A 54 13.89 10.05 39.64
C GLY A 54 15.37 9.71 39.82
N ILE A 55 15.90 8.94 38.87
CA ILE A 55 17.32 8.59 38.77
C ILE A 55 17.94 9.45 37.66
N GLY A 56 18.97 10.23 37.98
CA GLY A 56 19.78 10.95 36.99
C GLY A 56 21.06 10.19 36.70
N VAL A 57 21.37 9.96 35.42
CA VAL A 57 22.63 9.35 34.98
C VAL A 57 23.26 10.26 33.94
N ALA A 58 24.40 10.87 34.26
CA ALA A 58 25.09 11.79 33.35
C ALA A 58 25.88 11.05 32.25
N GLY A 59 26.34 9.83 32.55
CA GLY A 59 26.97 8.93 31.59
C GLY A 59 25.97 7.92 30.99
N SER A 60 26.50 6.91 30.31
CA SER A 60 25.69 5.82 29.77
C SER A 60 25.29 4.80 30.85
N GLY A 61 24.08 4.28 30.76
CA GLY A 61 23.64 3.09 31.50
C GLY A 61 23.68 1.85 30.60
N THR A 62 24.03 0.70 31.18
CA THR A 62 23.96 -0.60 30.53
C THR A 62 23.12 -1.53 31.40
N ILE A 63 22.11 -2.18 30.82
CA ILE A 63 21.26 -3.15 31.50
C ILE A 63 21.50 -4.51 30.85
N GLY A 64 21.89 -5.51 31.64
CA GLY A 64 22.12 -6.88 31.14
C GLY A 64 20.86 -7.72 30.95
N GLY A 65 19.73 -7.27 31.52
CA GLY A 65 18.40 -7.88 31.40
C GLY A 65 17.40 -6.95 30.71
N ASN A 66 16.12 -7.11 31.05
CA ASN A 66 15.04 -6.30 30.48
C ASN A 66 14.96 -4.93 31.15
N PHE A 67 14.51 -3.93 30.38
CA PHE A 67 14.08 -2.64 30.92
C PHE A 67 12.56 -2.54 30.85
N ASN A 68 11.90 -2.67 32.00
CA ASN A 68 10.44 -2.54 32.10
C ASN A 68 10.07 -1.09 32.44
N VAL A 69 9.28 -0.45 31.58
CA VAL A 69 8.79 0.92 31.81
C VAL A 69 7.29 0.86 32.08
N HIS A 70 6.89 1.29 33.27
CA HIS A 70 5.46 1.34 33.65
C HIS A 70 4.73 2.56 33.08
N GLY A 71 5.47 3.63 32.81
CA GLY A 71 4.98 4.82 32.11
C GLY A 71 5.42 4.85 30.65
N ASN A 72 5.61 6.04 30.11
CA ASN A 72 6.08 6.23 28.74
C ASN A 72 7.61 6.14 28.66
N LEU A 73 8.13 5.54 27.58
CA LEU A 73 9.51 5.70 27.17
C LEU A 73 9.61 6.94 26.26
N HIS A 74 10.44 7.90 26.63
CA HIS A 74 10.75 9.06 25.80
C HIS A 74 12.27 9.18 25.66
N ALA A 75 12.76 9.06 24.42
CA ALA A 75 14.16 9.29 24.09
C ALA A 75 14.28 10.62 23.34
N ASN A 76 15.18 11.50 23.78
CA ASN A 76 15.53 12.72 23.04
C ASN A 76 16.34 12.40 21.76
N GLY A 77 16.93 11.21 21.70
CA GLY A 77 17.62 10.67 20.53
C GLY A 77 16.86 9.48 19.94
N ASN A 78 17.57 8.68 19.15
CA ASN A 78 16.98 7.52 18.49
C ASN A 78 16.68 6.39 19.47
N ILE A 79 15.64 5.62 19.17
CA ILE A 79 15.43 4.27 19.71
C ILE A 79 15.82 3.29 18.60
N THR A 80 16.78 2.42 18.87
CA THR A 80 17.27 1.42 17.92
C THR A 80 17.20 0.04 18.56
N SER A 81 16.97 -0.99 17.75
CA SER A 81 16.97 -2.39 18.17
C SER A 81 17.70 -3.23 17.13
N ASP A 82 18.55 -4.15 17.57
CA ASP A 82 19.17 -5.16 16.70
C ASP A 82 18.17 -6.27 16.33
N GLY A 83 17.12 -6.43 17.14
CA GLY A 83 15.97 -7.30 16.87
C GLY A 83 14.72 -6.52 16.50
N SER A 84 13.56 -7.19 16.51
CA SER A 84 12.28 -6.57 16.19
C SER A 84 11.82 -5.55 17.24
N LEU A 85 11.09 -4.53 16.78
CA LEU A 85 10.22 -3.71 17.61
C LEU A 85 8.77 -4.15 17.37
N THR A 86 8.06 -4.48 18.43
CA THR A 86 6.62 -4.78 18.40
C THR A 86 5.88 -3.59 19.02
N PHE A 87 4.88 -3.08 18.32
CA PHE A 87 4.04 -1.97 18.78
C PHE A 87 2.60 -2.46 18.97
N GLY A 88 2.01 -2.11 20.12
CA GLY A 88 0.64 -2.48 20.47
C GLY A 88 0.46 -3.96 20.82
N ASP A 89 -0.68 -4.25 21.44
CA ASP A 89 -1.20 -5.58 21.78
C ASP A 89 -2.72 -5.72 21.51
N ALA A 90 -3.38 -4.67 21.04
CA ALA A 90 -4.81 -4.65 20.72
C ALA A 90 -5.12 -3.81 19.48
N ASP A 91 -6.27 -4.07 18.86
CA ASP A 91 -6.75 -3.33 17.67
C ASP A 91 -7.05 -1.84 17.94
N THR A 92 -7.03 -1.42 19.20
CA THR A 92 -7.18 -0.03 19.63
C THR A 92 -5.86 0.75 19.66
N ASP A 93 -4.73 0.07 19.50
CA ASP A 93 -3.43 0.73 19.51
C ASP A 93 -3.20 1.54 18.23
N ASN A 94 -2.46 2.63 18.39
CA ASN A 94 -2.10 3.51 17.29
C ASN A 94 -0.58 3.66 17.22
N VAL A 95 -0.05 3.56 16.00
CA VAL A 95 1.28 4.07 15.67
C VAL A 95 1.11 5.36 14.88
N VAL A 96 1.58 6.47 15.43
CA VAL A 96 1.50 7.78 14.78
C VAL A 96 2.88 8.16 14.25
N PHE A 97 3.02 8.18 12.92
CA PHE A 97 4.23 8.66 12.26
C PHE A 97 4.15 10.18 12.07
N GLY A 98 4.85 10.93 12.93
CA GLY A 98 5.03 12.38 12.77
C GLY A 98 6.16 12.77 11.81
N ALA A 99 6.80 11.78 11.18
CA ALA A 99 7.94 11.93 10.29
C ALA A 99 7.79 10.97 9.09
N ASP A 100 8.62 11.15 8.08
CA ASP A 100 8.64 10.31 6.89
C ASP A 100 9.22 8.93 7.18
N VAL A 101 8.71 7.92 6.48
CA VAL A 101 9.28 6.57 6.46
C VAL A 101 10.35 6.52 5.37
N ASN A 102 11.62 6.49 5.77
CA ASN A 102 12.76 6.42 4.84
C ASN A 102 13.28 4.98 4.66
N SER A 103 12.37 4.06 4.35
CA SER A 103 12.67 2.66 4.08
C SER A 103 11.54 2.01 3.30
N HIS A 104 11.78 0.79 2.82
CA HIS A 104 10.68 -0.05 2.36
C HIS A 104 9.83 -0.53 3.56
N ILE A 105 8.57 -0.85 3.29
CA ILE A 105 7.68 -1.58 4.20
C ILE A 105 7.41 -2.93 3.53
N ILE A 106 8.07 -3.99 4.02
CA ILE A 106 8.04 -5.31 3.40
C ILE A 106 7.68 -6.33 4.49
N PRO A 107 6.53 -7.03 4.39
CA PRO A 107 6.21 -8.12 5.31
C PRO A 107 7.18 -9.30 5.16
N ASN A 108 7.45 -10.01 6.27
CA ASN A 108 8.32 -11.20 6.24
C ASN A 108 7.63 -12.43 5.63
N THR A 109 6.30 -12.46 5.58
CA THR A 109 5.51 -13.57 5.03
C THR A 109 4.72 -13.06 3.84
N ASP A 110 4.88 -13.72 2.70
CA ASP A 110 4.19 -13.41 1.46
C ASP A 110 2.68 -13.71 1.56
N ASP A 111 1.87 -12.95 0.83
CA ASP A 111 0.41 -13.13 0.73
C ASP A 111 -0.34 -13.34 2.07
N THR A 112 0.07 -12.60 3.13
CA THR A 112 -0.46 -12.82 4.49
C THR A 112 -1.06 -11.56 5.13
N TYR A 113 -0.47 -10.39 4.92
CA TYR A 113 -0.84 -9.17 5.66
C TYR A 113 -1.49 -8.14 4.74
N ASP A 114 -2.63 -7.61 5.18
CA ASP A 114 -3.36 -6.56 4.48
C ASP A 114 -2.84 -5.15 4.80
N LEU A 115 -3.08 -4.20 3.89
CA LEU A 115 -2.95 -2.76 4.14
C LEU A 115 -4.35 -2.14 4.34
N GLY A 116 -4.80 -2.13 5.59
CA GLY A 116 -6.15 -1.68 5.97
C GLY A 116 -7.18 -2.82 6.01
N SER A 117 -8.45 -2.48 6.15
CA SER A 117 -9.56 -3.43 6.26
C SER A 117 -10.85 -2.89 5.63
N SER A 118 -11.94 -3.66 5.67
CA SER A 118 -13.25 -3.23 5.16
C SER A 118 -13.87 -2.05 5.93
N THR A 119 -13.49 -1.88 7.20
CA THR A 119 -13.95 -0.80 8.09
C THR A 119 -12.92 0.29 8.31
N GLN A 120 -11.63 0.01 8.07
CA GLN A 120 -10.50 0.95 8.25
C GLN A 120 -9.68 1.04 6.96
N LYS A 121 -10.06 1.96 6.08
CA LYS A 121 -9.45 2.13 4.75
C LYS A 121 -8.48 3.31 4.75
N TRP A 122 -7.42 3.17 3.97
CA TRP A 122 -6.62 4.31 3.54
C TRP A 122 -7.47 5.19 2.64
N LYS A 123 -7.36 6.50 2.82
CA LYS A 123 -8.12 7.46 2.04
C LYS A 123 -7.71 7.41 0.57
N ASP A 124 -6.41 7.49 0.31
CA ASP A 124 -5.81 7.58 -1.02
C ASP A 124 -4.49 6.80 -1.04
N ILE A 125 -4.10 6.30 -2.21
CA ILE A 125 -2.80 5.67 -2.48
C ILE A 125 -2.11 6.47 -3.58
N TYR A 126 -0.92 7.03 -3.27
CA TYR A 126 -0.10 7.77 -4.23
C TYR A 126 1.22 7.04 -4.43
N VAL A 127 1.47 6.57 -5.66
CA VAL A 127 2.68 5.83 -6.05
C VAL A 127 3.23 6.47 -7.32
N ASP A 128 4.49 6.89 -7.30
CA ASP A 128 5.19 7.43 -8.48
C ASP A 128 5.63 6.31 -9.45
N GLY A 129 6.07 5.18 -8.88
CA GLY A 129 6.49 4.00 -9.63
C GLY A 129 5.34 3.09 -10.10
N VAL A 130 5.64 1.80 -10.20
CA VAL A 130 4.69 0.77 -10.64
C VAL A 130 4.03 0.11 -9.42
N SER A 131 2.72 -0.09 -9.49
CA SER A 131 1.99 -0.93 -8.54
C SER A 131 2.01 -2.38 -9.00
N TYR A 132 2.50 -3.28 -8.15
CA TYR A 132 2.49 -4.73 -8.38
C TYR A 132 1.31 -5.31 -7.62
N LEU A 133 0.24 -5.64 -8.33
CA LEU A 133 -1.03 -6.11 -7.77
C LEU A 133 -1.45 -7.37 -8.51
N ASP A 134 -1.85 -8.41 -7.78
CA ASP A 134 -2.41 -9.62 -8.38
C ASP A 134 -3.82 -9.37 -8.95
N ALA A 135 -4.62 -8.56 -8.25
CA ALA A 135 -5.94 -8.16 -8.69
C ALA A 135 -6.32 -6.75 -8.18
N ILE A 136 -7.18 -6.07 -8.94
CA ILE A 136 -7.84 -4.83 -8.52
C ILE A 136 -9.32 -5.14 -8.32
N ASN A 137 -9.84 -4.86 -7.11
CA ASN A 137 -11.26 -4.98 -6.81
C ASN A 137 -11.90 -3.59 -6.73
N LEU A 138 -12.95 -3.37 -7.52
CA LEU A 138 -13.74 -2.15 -7.54
C LEU A 138 -15.12 -2.43 -6.92
N ASN A 139 -15.30 -2.00 -5.66
CA ASN A 139 -16.57 -2.09 -4.93
C ASN A 139 -17.20 -3.50 -4.92
N GLY A 140 -16.38 -4.52 -4.70
CA GLY A 140 -16.79 -5.93 -4.62
C GLY A 140 -16.65 -6.70 -5.94
N THR A 141 -16.34 -6.02 -7.05
CA THR A 141 -16.13 -6.67 -8.35
C THR A 141 -14.65 -6.65 -8.72
N ALA A 142 -14.03 -7.82 -8.81
CA ALA A 142 -12.66 -7.93 -9.30
C ALA A 142 -12.60 -7.65 -10.80
N ILE A 143 -11.57 -6.90 -11.23
CA ILE A 143 -11.21 -6.83 -12.64
C ILE A 143 -10.68 -8.20 -13.05
N SER A 144 -11.41 -8.90 -13.93
CA SER A 144 -11.03 -10.22 -14.45
C SER A 144 -10.23 -10.17 -15.75
N ALA A 145 -10.02 -8.96 -16.30
CA ALA A 145 -9.29 -8.75 -17.53
C ALA A 145 -7.76 -8.87 -17.33
N THR A 146 -7.06 -9.43 -18.31
CA THR A 146 -5.59 -9.39 -18.36
C THR A 146 -5.10 -7.97 -18.67
N ALA A 147 -3.82 -7.70 -18.42
CA ALA A 147 -3.20 -6.42 -18.79
C ALA A 147 -3.39 -6.10 -20.29
N ASP A 148 -3.27 -7.10 -21.16
CA ASP A 148 -3.50 -6.93 -22.61
C ASP A 148 -4.94 -6.51 -22.92
N GLN A 149 -5.92 -7.11 -22.24
CA GLN A 149 -7.33 -6.78 -22.42
C GLN A 149 -7.67 -5.37 -21.94
N ILE A 150 -7.07 -4.92 -20.82
CA ILE A 150 -7.23 -3.53 -20.35
C ILE A 150 -6.58 -2.56 -21.35
N ASN A 151 -5.42 -2.91 -21.88
CA ASN A 151 -4.68 -2.10 -22.86
C ASN A 151 -5.40 -1.96 -24.21
N TYR A 152 -6.47 -2.72 -24.48
CA TYR A 152 -7.32 -2.52 -25.66
C TYR A 152 -8.08 -1.19 -25.64
N ASN A 153 -8.22 -0.55 -24.48
CA ASN A 153 -8.85 0.75 -24.34
C ASN A 153 -7.87 1.93 -24.53
N VAL A 154 -6.57 1.67 -24.67
CA VAL A 154 -5.55 2.70 -24.89
C VAL A 154 -5.30 2.84 -26.40
N ILE A 155 -5.52 4.02 -26.98
CA ILE A 155 -5.25 4.32 -28.41
C ILE A 155 -4.18 5.41 -28.56
N GLY A 156 -3.33 5.33 -29.60
CA GLY A 156 -2.25 6.29 -29.85
C GLY A 156 -2.71 7.58 -30.54
N ALA A 157 -3.73 7.51 -31.39
CA ALA A 157 -4.34 8.67 -32.05
C ALA A 157 -5.87 8.67 -31.86
N LEU A 158 -6.40 9.74 -31.25
CA LEU A 158 -7.85 9.89 -31.07
C LEU A 158 -8.57 9.89 -32.44
N GLY A 159 -9.67 9.15 -32.53
CA GLY A 159 -10.50 9.07 -33.74
C GLY A 159 -10.01 8.08 -34.81
N THR A 160 -8.89 7.37 -34.58
CA THR A 160 -8.41 6.29 -35.46
C THR A 160 -8.44 4.97 -34.72
N ALA A 161 -9.06 3.94 -35.31
CA ALA A 161 -9.02 2.59 -34.75
C ALA A 161 -7.63 1.95 -35.01
N GLU A 162 -7.11 1.24 -34.02
CA GLU A 162 -5.88 0.45 -34.15
C GLU A 162 -6.22 -1.05 -34.07
N VAL A 163 -5.34 -1.89 -34.62
CA VAL A 163 -5.49 -3.35 -34.55
C VAL A 163 -5.55 -3.80 -33.10
N SER A 164 -6.49 -4.69 -32.78
CA SER A 164 -6.71 -5.22 -31.44
C SER A 164 -7.06 -4.14 -30.40
N LYS A 165 -7.82 -3.10 -30.77
CA LYS A 165 -8.44 -2.15 -29.83
C LYS A 165 -9.96 -2.30 -29.81
N THR A 166 -10.59 -1.91 -28.71
CA THR A 166 -12.00 -2.20 -28.48
C THR A 166 -12.92 -1.29 -29.31
N VAL A 167 -13.84 -1.89 -30.08
CA VAL A 167 -15.12 -1.26 -30.44
C VAL A 167 -16.19 -2.02 -29.65
N THR A 168 -16.89 -1.33 -28.75
CA THR A 168 -17.88 -1.97 -27.87
C THR A 168 -19.27 -1.99 -28.53
N SER A 169 -20.00 -3.09 -28.35
CA SER A 169 -21.43 -3.15 -28.63
C SER A 169 -22.26 -2.85 -27.39
N ASP A 170 -23.54 -2.53 -27.59
CA ASP A 170 -24.53 -2.49 -26.51
C ASP A 170 -24.85 -3.92 -25.97
N SER A 171 -25.77 -4.00 -24.99
CA SER A 171 -26.22 -5.27 -24.41
C SER A 171 -26.97 -6.19 -25.39
N ALA A 172 -27.43 -5.66 -26.52
CA ALA A 172 -28.07 -6.41 -27.60
C ALA A 172 -27.08 -6.80 -28.72
N GLY A 173 -25.80 -6.42 -28.59
CA GLY A 173 -24.75 -6.73 -29.56
C GLY A 173 -24.68 -5.74 -30.73
N ASN A 174 -25.41 -4.63 -30.71
CA ASN A 174 -25.34 -3.62 -31.76
C ASN A 174 -24.16 -2.67 -31.54
N VAL A 175 -23.53 -2.25 -32.63
CA VAL A 175 -22.59 -1.12 -32.65
C VAL A 175 -23.28 0.06 -33.33
N THR A 176 -23.56 1.10 -32.57
CA THR A 176 -24.23 2.31 -33.06
C THR A 176 -23.27 3.49 -32.96
N PHE A 177 -23.07 4.18 -34.08
CA PHE A 177 -22.38 5.46 -34.10
C PHE A 177 -23.41 6.58 -33.85
N VAL A 178 -23.02 7.61 -33.11
CA VAL A 178 -23.92 8.73 -32.75
C VAL A 178 -24.37 9.52 -33.98
N ASP A 179 -25.56 10.12 -33.89
CA ASP A 179 -26.05 11.07 -34.91
C ASP A 179 -25.21 12.37 -34.91
N GLY A 180 -25.23 13.10 -36.03
CA GLY A 180 -24.48 14.33 -36.24
C GLY A 180 -23.53 14.27 -37.44
N ALA A 181 -22.56 15.18 -37.47
CA ALA A 181 -21.54 15.25 -38.53
C ALA A 181 -20.41 14.23 -38.31
N CYS A 182 -20.78 12.95 -38.14
CA CYS A 182 -19.85 11.85 -37.92
C CYS A 182 -19.69 11.02 -39.20
N ASN A 183 -18.46 10.85 -39.67
CA ASN A 183 -18.14 9.96 -40.78
C ASN A 183 -17.66 8.62 -40.24
N ILE A 184 -18.10 7.53 -40.88
CA ILE A 184 -17.48 6.21 -40.73
C ILE A 184 -16.63 6.01 -41.98
N ASP A 185 -15.33 6.30 -41.88
CA ASP A 185 -14.42 6.07 -42.99
C ASP A 185 -13.78 4.68 -42.89
N ILE A 186 -13.99 3.89 -43.93
CA ILE A 186 -13.28 2.63 -44.13
C ILE A 186 -12.17 2.94 -45.11
N ALA A 187 -11.12 3.59 -44.61
CA ALA A 187 -10.02 4.10 -45.44
C ALA A 187 -9.34 3.01 -46.29
N SER A 188 -9.48 1.74 -45.90
CA SER A 188 -8.98 0.58 -46.64
C SER A 188 -9.93 0.09 -47.76
N HIS A 189 -11.06 0.75 -48.04
CA HIS A 189 -11.99 0.33 -49.09
C HIS A 189 -11.44 0.64 -50.49
N ASP A 190 -10.59 -0.27 -50.98
CA ASP A 190 -9.79 -0.12 -52.21
C ASP A 190 -10.12 -1.17 -53.29
N GLY A 191 -11.20 -1.94 -53.08
CA GLY A 191 -11.62 -3.04 -53.96
C GLY A 191 -10.97 -4.39 -53.63
N THR A 192 -9.96 -4.42 -52.76
CA THR A 192 -9.35 -5.63 -52.20
C THR A 192 -9.66 -5.77 -50.70
N ASN A 193 -9.65 -4.66 -49.98
CA ASN A 193 -10.05 -4.52 -48.58
C ASN A 193 -11.26 -3.58 -48.49
N GLY A 194 -11.89 -3.48 -47.32
CA GLY A 194 -13.02 -2.57 -47.10
C GLY A 194 -14.21 -3.18 -46.36
N LEU A 195 -15.41 -2.66 -46.63
CA LEU A 195 -16.65 -3.11 -46.00
C LEU A 195 -17.01 -4.53 -46.43
N LYS A 196 -17.20 -5.43 -45.47
CA LYS A 196 -17.74 -6.77 -45.71
C LYS A 196 -19.13 -6.92 -45.11
N LEU A 197 -20.06 -7.49 -45.86
CA LEU A 197 -21.42 -7.83 -45.39
C LEU A 197 -21.57 -9.35 -45.42
N GLY A 198 -21.80 -9.96 -44.26
CA GLY A 198 -21.86 -11.43 -44.16
C GLY A 198 -20.58 -12.13 -44.64
N GLY A 199 -19.42 -11.46 -44.55
CA GLY A 199 -18.13 -11.97 -45.03
C GLY A 199 -17.79 -11.64 -46.49
N THR A 200 -18.73 -11.14 -47.29
CA THR A 200 -18.50 -10.75 -48.69
C THR A 200 -18.04 -9.29 -48.79
N LEU A 201 -16.92 -9.05 -49.47
CA LEU A 201 -16.45 -7.69 -49.74
C LEU A 201 -17.40 -6.95 -50.68
N VAL A 202 -17.79 -5.73 -50.30
CA VAL A 202 -18.47 -4.81 -51.21
C VAL A 202 -17.44 -4.32 -52.23
N THR A 203 -17.54 -4.74 -53.50
CA THR A 203 -16.55 -4.39 -54.54
C THR A 203 -16.89 -3.13 -55.33
N LYS A 204 -18.08 -2.57 -55.12
CA LYS A 204 -18.51 -1.31 -55.75
C LYS A 204 -17.73 -0.13 -55.15
N THR A 205 -17.35 0.83 -55.98
CA THR A 205 -16.77 2.10 -55.50
C THR A 205 -17.82 2.90 -54.73
N ALA A 206 -17.39 3.84 -53.88
CA ALA A 206 -18.31 4.73 -53.18
C ALA A 206 -19.30 5.43 -54.14
N ALA A 207 -18.81 5.88 -55.31
CA ALA A 207 -19.66 6.48 -56.34
C ALA A 207 -20.71 5.50 -56.90
N GLN A 208 -20.33 4.24 -57.12
CA GLN A 208 -21.25 3.20 -57.63
C GLN A 208 -22.29 2.76 -56.59
N ILE A 209 -21.92 2.71 -55.31
CA ILE A 209 -22.87 2.45 -54.21
C ILE A 209 -23.89 3.60 -54.16
N ASN A 210 -23.41 4.84 -54.23
CA ASN A 210 -24.26 6.02 -54.21
C ASN A 210 -25.19 6.09 -55.45
N SER A 211 -24.76 5.64 -56.63
CA SER A 211 -25.58 5.63 -57.84
C SER A 211 -26.60 4.49 -57.89
N ALA A 212 -26.32 3.35 -57.24
CA ALA A 212 -27.27 2.23 -57.15
C ALA A 212 -28.54 2.58 -56.34
N ALA A 213 -28.47 3.61 -55.49
CA ALA A 213 -29.61 4.11 -54.74
C ALA A 213 -30.53 5.03 -55.55
N THR A 214 -30.14 5.45 -56.77
CA THR A 214 -30.89 6.47 -57.52
C THR A 214 -31.60 5.96 -58.77
N ASP A 215 -30.98 5.38 -59.81
CA ASP A 215 -31.74 5.22 -61.08
C ASP A 215 -31.18 4.19 -62.11
N GLU A 216 -31.10 2.88 -61.82
CA GLU A 216 -30.72 1.90 -62.87
C GLU A 216 -31.67 0.71 -63.11
N SER A 217 -32.70 0.50 -62.29
CA SER A 217 -33.71 -0.53 -62.62
C SER A 217 -34.73 -0.06 -63.68
N ALA A 218 -34.84 1.25 -63.95
CA ALA A 218 -35.86 1.78 -64.85
C ALA A 218 -35.40 1.85 -66.33
N THR A 219 -34.11 2.03 -66.59
CA THR A 219 -33.57 2.26 -67.94
C THR A 219 -33.30 0.97 -68.72
N ALA A 220 -32.91 -0.12 -68.05
CA ALA A 220 -32.66 -1.40 -68.73
C ALA A 220 -33.94 -2.08 -69.29
N VAL A 221 -35.09 -1.85 -68.65
CA VAL A 221 -36.40 -2.35 -69.13
C VAL A 221 -36.91 -1.54 -70.34
N ALA A 222 -36.65 -0.23 -70.37
CA ALA A 222 -37.11 0.63 -71.47
C ALA A 222 -36.39 0.32 -72.80
N VAL A 223 -35.09 0.03 -72.78
CA VAL A 223 -34.33 -0.28 -74.00
C VAL A 223 -34.67 -1.68 -74.54
N SER A 224 -34.94 -2.66 -73.68
CA SER A 224 -35.36 -4.00 -74.11
C SER A 224 -36.79 -4.03 -74.64
N MET A 225 -37.71 -3.23 -74.10
CA MET A 225 -39.06 -3.05 -74.68
C MET A 225 -39.04 -2.33 -76.03
N ALA A 226 -38.14 -1.36 -76.23
CA ALA A 226 -38.04 -0.63 -77.49
C ALA A 226 -37.49 -1.49 -78.64
N ILE A 227 -36.59 -2.44 -78.36
CA ILE A 227 -36.04 -3.36 -79.37
C ILE A 227 -37.03 -4.48 -79.73
N ALA A 228 -37.90 -4.90 -78.82
CA ALA A 228 -38.90 -5.94 -79.08
C ALA A 228 -40.11 -5.47 -79.92
N LEU A 229 -40.22 -4.16 -80.20
CA LEU A 229 -41.34 -3.54 -80.93
C LEU A 229 -40.92 -2.92 -82.28
N GLY A 230 -39.69 -3.16 -82.73
CA GLY A 230 -39.18 -2.71 -84.04
C GLY A 230 -39.09 -3.82 -85.07
#